data_AF-A0A5C4TD98-F1
#
_entry.id   AF-A0A5C4TD98-F1
#
_cell.length_a   1.000
_cell.length_b   1.000
_cell.length_c   1.000
_cell.angle_alpha   90.00
_cell.angle_beta   90.00
_cell.angle_gamma   90.00
#
_symmetry.space_group_name_H-M   'P 1'
#
loop_
_entity.id
_entity.type
_entity.pdbx_description
1 polymer ?
#
loop_
_entity_poly.entity_id
_entity_poly.type
_entity_poly.pdbx_seq_one_letter_code
_entity_poly.pdbx_strand_id
1 'polypeptide(L)'
;MNGATESAPSAFRTADEAVNWITGRMKFGIRPGMKRMELFMEKLGYPHRRLKFIHVAGTNGKGSTCAFLTKTLTACGYDVGTFTSPFIERYQNRIQYNGQDIDDESLVRLVNELKPIFDEIAETEWGAPTMFEVSTVLALLYFAKVTYPDFVVWETGLGGRLDSTNVVTPIVSVITNVGHDHMEILGDSLTAVAEEKAGIIKPGVPVVSAVEQPETIEAIRKAAADRKSTLYLMQDQFNYEPVRSELDEQTLHFTGPFRRIEQIDITLNGAHQLKNAAVALMTLEVLRQYYAVVMDEEPFRKGMRSAQWPGRLEMVSRTPRMLLDGAHNPEGAETLAEALRSIYRYDKLHLMIAMMPTKQHEGVLRHLLPLADSLIVTEPDFFKKADADSLAEMARNTLGELNKTIDVTVEPNWKTALGLLTERTGTDDLAVVTGTLYLISDVRSWMLYRKDSDKGW
;
A
#
# COMPACT_ATOMS: atom_id res chain seq x y z
N MET A 1 -37.62 -42.09 10.80
CA MET A 1 -37.04 -40.85 11.39
C MET A 1 -35.55 -41.08 11.52
N ASN A 2 -34.78 -40.75 10.48
CA ASN A 2 -33.33 -40.67 10.59
C ASN A 2 -32.99 -39.18 10.51
N GLY A 3 -32.87 -38.56 11.67
CA GLY A 3 -32.32 -37.22 11.79
C GLY A 3 -30.84 -37.28 11.45
N ALA A 4 -30.51 -36.88 10.23
CA ALA A 4 -29.16 -36.46 9.90
C ALA A 4 -28.91 -35.17 10.70
N THR A 5 -28.18 -35.27 11.79
CA THR A 5 -27.51 -34.12 12.39
C THR A 5 -26.50 -33.61 11.37
N GLU A 6 -26.86 -32.54 10.67
CA GLU A 6 -25.88 -31.70 9.97
C GLU A 6 -24.79 -31.33 10.99
N SER A 7 -23.58 -31.84 10.76
CA SER A 7 -22.42 -31.45 11.54
C SER A 7 -22.23 -29.94 11.36
N ALA A 8 -22.39 -29.16 12.43
CA ALA A 8 -21.99 -27.77 12.43
C ALA A 8 -20.56 -27.67 11.86
N PRO A 9 -20.27 -26.75 10.92
CA PRO A 9 -18.92 -26.59 10.41
C PRO A 9 -17.98 -26.37 11.61
N SER A 10 -16.94 -27.20 11.70
CA SER A 10 -16.01 -27.13 12.84
C SER A 10 -15.41 -25.73 12.91
N ALA A 11 -15.68 -25.02 14.01
CA ALA A 11 -15.11 -23.70 14.27
C ALA A 11 -13.57 -23.78 14.21
N PHE A 12 -12.94 -22.75 13.62
CA PHE A 12 -11.49 -22.58 13.63
C PHE A 12 -11.01 -22.44 15.07
N ARG A 13 -9.91 -23.13 15.41
CA ARG A 13 -9.35 -23.16 16.77
C ARG A 13 -8.07 -22.34 16.90
N THR A 14 -7.36 -22.12 15.80
CA THR A 14 -6.10 -21.39 15.78
C THR A 14 -6.11 -20.30 14.72
N ALA A 15 -5.26 -19.28 14.89
CA ALA A 15 -5.10 -18.23 13.91
C ALA A 15 -4.62 -18.79 12.56
N ASP A 16 -3.71 -19.77 12.57
CA ASP A 16 -3.24 -20.41 11.34
C ASP A 16 -4.37 -21.07 10.55
N GLU A 17 -5.29 -21.79 11.20
CA GLU A 17 -6.46 -22.39 10.54
C GLU A 17 -7.35 -21.32 9.89
N ALA A 18 -7.60 -20.23 10.62
CA ALA A 18 -8.43 -19.11 10.16
C ALA A 18 -7.74 -18.35 9.01
N VAL A 19 -6.45 -18.05 9.13
CA VAL A 19 -5.65 -17.39 8.10
C VAL A 19 -5.58 -18.25 6.85
N ASN A 20 -5.27 -19.55 6.97
CA ASN A 20 -5.28 -20.51 5.85
C ASN A 20 -6.63 -20.57 5.14
N TRP A 21 -7.72 -20.49 5.90
CA TRP A 21 -9.05 -20.40 5.32
C TRP A 21 -9.21 -19.11 4.51
N ILE A 22 -8.79 -17.95 5.02
CA ILE A 22 -8.88 -16.66 4.30
C ILE A 22 -7.98 -16.66 3.05
N THR A 23 -6.71 -17.04 3.18
CA THR A 23 -5.70 -17.02 2.11
C THR A 23 -6.05 -18.00 0.99
N GLY A 24 -6.62 -19.16 1.32
CA GLY A 24 -7.12 -20.13 0.33
C GLY A 24 -8.20 -19.59 -0.63
N ARG A 25 -8.76 -18.39 -0.39
CA ARG A 25 -9.68 -17.69 -1.30
C ARG A 25 -8.98 -16.88 -2.39
N MET A 26 -7.65 -16.75 -2.36
CA MET A 26 -6.93 -16.02 -3.42
C MET A 26 -7.12 -16.63 -4.81
N LYS A 27 -7.42 -17.94 -4.89
CA LYS A 27 -7.79 -18.62 -6.14
C LYS A 27 -8.96 -17.98 -6.88
N PHE A 28 -9.81 -17.22 -6.19
CA PHE A 28 -10.94 -16.51 -6.81
C PHE A 28 -10.52 -15.24 -7.58
N GLY A 29 -9.28 -14.79 -7.41
CA GLY A 29 -8.74 -13.62 -8.10
C GLY A 29 -9.46 -12.32 -7.76
N ILE A 30 -9.39 -11.36 -8.69
CA ILE A 30 -10.05 -10.07 -8.58
C ILE A 30 -11.44 -10.20 -9.21
N ARG A 31 -12.48 -9.89 -8.44
CA ARG A 31 -13.89 -9.92 -8.88
C ARG A 31 -14.55 -8.58 -8.59
N PRO A 32 -14.46 -7.60 -9.51
CA PRO A 32 -15.01 -6.26 -9.27
C PRO A 32 -16.51 -6.31 -8.96
N GLY A 33 -16.95 -5.51 -7.99
CA GLY A 33 -18.36 -5.36 -7.65
C GLY A 33 -18.62 -5.22 -6.16
N MET A 34 -19.69 -4.49 -5.81
CA MET A 34 -20.03 -4.19 -4.42
C MET A 34 -21.07 -5.12 -3.80
N LYS A 35 -21.74 -5.97 -4.60
CA LYS A 35 -22.91 -6.74 -4.13
C LYS A 35 -22.62 -7.68 -2.98
N ARG A 36 -21.48 -8.40 -3.01
CA ARG A 36 -21.06 -9.26 -1.89
C ARG A 36 -20.78 -8.46 -0.63
N MET A 37 -20.14 -7.30 -0.75
CA MET A 37 -19.90 -6.39 0.36
C MET A 37 -21.19 -5.81 0.93
N GLU A 38 -22.15 -5.42 0.09
CA GLU A 38 -23.48 -4.95 0.51
C GLU A 38 -24.21 -6.04 1.32
N LEU A 39 -24.21 -7.29 0.84
CA LEU A 39 -24.81 -8.43 1.54
C LEU A 39 -24.13 -8.70 2.90
N PHE A 40 -22.80 -8.63 2.96
CA PHE A 40 -22.08 -8.74 4.24
C PHE A 40 -22.54 -7.65 5.21
N MET A 41 -22.59 -6.40 4.76
CA MET A 41 -22.96 -5.29 5.63
C MET A 41 -24.41 -5.38 6.09
N GLU A 42 -25.34 -5.82 5.24
CA GLU A 42 -26.74 -6.06 5.62
C GLU A 42 -26.84 -7.14 6.72
N LYS A 43 -26.23 -8.32 6.49
CA LYS A 43 -26.28 -9.45 7.43
C LYS A 43 -25.57 -9.16 8.75
N LEU A 44 -24.54 -8.32 8.75
CA LEU A 44 -23.79 -7.93 9.95
C LEU A 44 -24.38 -6.72 10.69
N GLY A 45 -25.50 -6.15 10.22
CA GLY A 45 -26.13 -4.99 10.86
C GLY A 45 -25.33 -3.69 10.69
N TYR A 46 -24.70 -3.51 9.53
CA TYR A 46 -23.98 -2.31 9.10
C TYR A 46 -22.89 -1.83 10.08
N PRO A 47 -21.93 -2.69 10.48
CA PRO A 47 -20.94 -2.35 11.51
C PRO A 47 -20.08 -1.14 11.14
N HIS A 48 -19.80 -0.94 9.85
CA HIS A 48 -19.03 0.18 9.34
C HIS A 48 -19.66 1.55 9.62
N ARG A 49 -20.99 1.68 9.78
CA ARG A 49 -21.66 2.98 9.90
C ARG A 49 -21.37 3.74 11.19
N ARG A 50 -20.80 3.09 12.20
CA ARG A 50 -20.42 3.72 13.47
C ARG A 50 -18.98 4.25 13.49
N LEU A 51 -18.18 3.95 12.46
CA LEU A 51 -16.75 4.24 12.38
C LEU A 51 -16.50 5.50 11.53
N LYS A 52 -15.42 6.22 11.82
CA LYS A 52 -15.00 7.42 11.07
C LYS A 52 -13.79 7.11 10.20
N PHE A 53 -13.99 6.98 8.89
CA PHE A 53 -12.93 6.57 7.97
C PHE A 53 -12.21 7.75 7.32
N ILE A 54 -10.89 7.63 7.18
CA ILE A 54 -10.07 8.42 6.27
C ILE A 54 -9.70 7.48 5.11
N HIS A 55 -10.36 7.62 3.96
CA HIS A 55 -10.28 6.64 2.88
C HIS A 55 -9.24 7.06 1.84
N VAL A 56 -8.18 6.26 1.71
CA VAL A 56 -7.00 6.61 0.90
C VAL A 56 -6.91 5.71 -0.33
N ALA A 57 -7.01 6.33 -1.50
CA ALA A 57 -6.77 5.74 -2.82
C ALA A 57 -5.56 6.38 -3.51
N GLY A 58 -5.10 5.75 -4.59
CA GLY A 58 -3.91 6.18 -5.31
C GLY A 58 -3.27 5.05 -6.11
N THR A 59 -2.40 5.38 -7.06
CA THR A 59 -1.53 4.39 -7.70
C THR A 59 -0.35 4.08 -6.76
N ASN A 60 0.44 5.09 -6.44
CA ASN A 60 1.56 5.02 -5.49
C ASN A 60 1.33 5.94 -4.27
N GLY A 61 2.07 5.74 -3.18
CA GLY A 61 2.05 6.64 -2.01
C GLY A 61 0.90 6.44 -1.01
N LYS A 62 -0.05 5.54 -1.29
CA LYS A 62 -1.16 5.19 -0.38
C LYS A 62 -0.69 4.80 1.02
N GLY A 63 0.07 3.71 1.12
CA GLY A 63 0.62 3.21 2.38
C GLY A 63 1.46 4.24 3.16
N SER A 64 2.33 5.01 2.48
CA SER A 64 3.10 6.07 3.13
C SER A 64 2.22 7.20 3.66
N THR A 65 1.19 7.60 2.92
CA THR A 65 0.19 8.58 3.39
C THR A 65 -0.58 8.03 4.60
N CYS A 66 -1.00 6.76 4.55
CA CYS A 66 -1.61 6.08 5.70
C CYS A 66 -0.68 6.08 6.93
N ALA A 67 0.62 5.80 6.75
CA ALA A 67 1.58 5.82 7.84
C ALA A 67 1.71 7.20 8.49
N PHE A 68 1.79 8.28 7.72
CA PHE A 68 1.81 9.64 8.25
C PHE A 68 0.53 9.95 9.04
N LEU A 69 -0.63 9.62 8.49
CA LEU A 69 -1.92 9.83 9.15
C LEU A 69 -2.02 9.06 10.46
N THR A 70 -1.73 7.76 10.44
CA THR A 70 -1.81 6.88 11.62
C THR A 70 -0.83 7.34 12.69
N LYS A 71 0.45 7.55 12.38
CA LYS A 71 1.44 7.96 13.39
C LYS A 71 1.15 9.33 13.96
N THR A 72 0.66 10.26 13.16
CA THR A 72 0.35 11.61 13.63
C THR A 72 -0.89 11.64 14.52
N LEU A 73 -1.97 10.98 14.12
CA LEU A 73 -3.18 10.90 14.93
C LEU A 73 -2.92 10.15 16.25
N THR A 74 -2.21 9.02 16.23
CA THR A 74 -1.84 8.30 17.44
C THR A 74 -0.91 9.10 18.34
N ALA A 75 0.08 9.81 17.78
CA ALA A 75 0.94 10.69 18.58
C ALA A 75 0.14 11.81 19.27
N CYS A 76 -0.89 12.35 18.60
CA CYS A 76 -1.80 13.34 19.17
C CYS A 76 -2.82 12.76 20.17
N GLY A 77 -2.74 11.47 20.49
CA GLY A 77 -3.55 10.82 21.53
C GLY A 77 -4.87 10.21 21.04
N TYR A 78 -5.08 10.09 19.72
CA TYR A 78 -6.26 9.43 19.16
C TYR A 78 -6.06 7.92 19.00
N ASP A 79 -7.12 7.17 19.21
CA ASP A 79 -7.15 5.75 18.90
C ASP A 79 -7.39 5.54 17.40
N VAL A 80 -6.48 4.83 16.73
CA VAL A 80 -6.48 4.70 15.27
C VAL A 80 -6.48 3.24 14.83
N GLY A 81 -7.53 2.86 14.12
CA GLY A 81 -7.56 1.65 13.31
C GLY A 81 -6.84 1.90 11.98
N THR A 82 -6.02 0.96 11.52
CA THR A 82 -5.34 1.06 10.22
C THR A 82 -5.59 -0.21 9.42
N PHE A 83 -6.06 -0.03 8.18
CA PHE A 83 -6.20 -1.11 7.20
C PHE A 83 -5.35 -0.83 5.97
N THR A 84 -4.44 -1.74 5.65
CA THR A 84 -3.48 -1.60 4.55
C THR A 84 -3.38 -2.84 3.68
N SER A 85 -2.92 -2.67 2.45
CA SER A 85 -2.74 -3.78 1.52
C SER A 85 -1.60 -3.56 0.52
N PRO A 86 -0.87 -4.62 0.11
CA PRO A 86 -0.88 -5.97 0.67
C PRO A 86 -0.25 -6.04 2.08
N PHE A 87 -0.33 -7.20 2.75
CA PHE A 87 0.51 -7.43 3.94
C PHE A 87 1.97 -7.55 3.49
N ILE A 88 2.90 -7.23 4.39
CA ILE A 88 4.33 -7.29 4.12
C ILE A 88 4.96 -8.50 4.78
N GLU A 89 4.57 -8.93 5.98
CA GLU A 89 5.24 -10.07 6.63
C GLU A 89 4.25 -11.12 7.12
N ARG A 90 3.17 -10.66 7.74
CA ARG A 90 2.11 -11.51 8.27
C ARG A 90 0.75 -11.03 7.85
N TYR A 91 -0.20 -11.96 7.72
CA TYR A 91 -1.56 -11.61 7.36
C TYR A 91 -2.16 -10.53 8.28
N GLN A 92 -1.90 -10.65 9.58
CA GLN A 92 -2.39 -9.74 10.62
C GLN A 92 -1.91 -8.30 10.44
N ASN A 93 -0.76 -8.04 9.78
CA ASN A 93 -0.23 -6.69 9.57
C ASN A 93 -1.18 -5.77 8.79
N ARG A 94 -2.18 -6.33 8.08
CA ARG A 94 -3.20 -5.54 7.38
C ARG A 94 -4.19 -4.87 8.30
N ILE A 95 -4.35 -5.35 9.53
CA ILE A 95 -5.40 -4.91 10.45
C ILE A 95 -4.71 -4.53 11.75
N GLN A 96 -4.53 -3.23 11.96
CA GLN A 96 -3.82 -2.72 13.13
C GLN A 96 -4.68 -1.77 13.95
N TYR A 97 -4.46 -1.76 15.27
CA TYR A 97 -4.99 -0.78 16.20
C TYR A 97 -3.84 -0.16 16.98
N ASN A 98 -3.66 1.16 16.88
CA ASN A 98 -2.54 1.90 17.48
C ASN A 98 -1.16 1.29 17.16
N GLY A 99 -1.02 0.77 15.92
CA GLY A 99 0.21 0.14 15.43
C GLY A 99 0.47 -1.28 15.96
N GLN A 100 -0.46 -1.88 16.70
CA GLN A 100 -0.43 -3.30 17.05
C GLN A 100 -1.34 -4.09 16.09
N ASP A 101 -0.86 -5.22 15.61
CA ASP A 101 -1.64 -6.12 14.76
C ASP A 101 -2.84 -6.71 15.51
N ILE A 102 -3.89 -7.09 14.79
CA ILE A 102 -4.99 -7.90 15.34
C ILE A 102 -4.43 -9.15 16.02
N ASP A 103 -4.82 -9.38 17.27
CA ASP A 103 -4.40 -10.55 18.04
C ASP A 103 -5.10 -11.83 17.54
N ASP A 104 -4.44 -12.97 17.75
CA ASP A 104 -4.90 -14.28 17.27
C ASP A 104 -6.28 -14.66 17.84
N GLU A 105 -6.57 -14.29 19.10
CA GLU A 105 -7.86 -14.60 19.73
C GLU A 105 -9.00 -13.84 19.05
N SER A 106 -8.81 -12.54 18.83
CA SER A 106 -9.75 -11.69 18.11
C SER A 106 -9.91 -12.13 16.66
N LEU A 107 -8.83 -12.51 15.97
CA LEU A 107 -8.89 -13.02 14.60
C LEU A 107 -9.74 -14.28 14.53
N VAL A 108 -9.45 -15.30 15.35
CA VAL A 108 -10.19 -16.57 15.35
C VAL A 108 -11.66 -16.34 15.68
N ARG A 109 -11.95 -15.54 16.71
CA ARG A 109 -13.32 -15.22 17.11
C ARG A 109 -14.12 -14.59 15.97
N LEU A 110 -13.56 -13.55 15.33
CA LEU A 110 -14.25 -12.82 14.27
C LEU A 110 -14.37 -13.61 12.97
N VAL A 111 -13.39 -14.45 12.62
CA VAL A 111 -13.48 -15.33 11.45
C VAL A 111 -14.56 -16.40 11.65
N ASN A 112 -14.68 -16.95 12.86
CA ASN A 112 -15.78 -17.87 13.19
C ASN A 112 -17.15 -17.20 13.12
N GLU A 113 -17.25 -15.91 13.48
CA GLU A 113 -18.48 -15.13 13.30
C GLU A 113 -18.79 -14.88 11.82
N LEU A 114 -17.77 -14.59 11.02
CA LEU A 114 -17.89 -14.26 9.60
C LEU A 114 -18.21 -15.48 8.72
N LYS A 115 -17.72 -16.66 9.10
CA LYS A 115 -17.75 -17.88 8.27
C LYS A 115 -19.17 -18.31 7.85
N PRO A 116 -20.19 -18.36 8.73
CA PRO A 116 -21.55 -18.72 8.32
C PRO A 116 -22.12 -17.73 7.29
N ILE A 117 -21.89 -16.44 7.50
CA ILE A 117 -22.36 -15.38 6.59
C ILE A 117 -21.66 -15.48 5.23
N PHE A 118 -20.36 -15.80 5.24
CA PHE A 118 -19.62 -16.09 4.02
C PHE A 118 -20.25 -17.27 3.25
N ASP A 119 -20.59 -18.36 3.94
CA ASP A 119 -21.16 -19.55 3.30
C ASP A 119 -22.52 -19.23 2.66
N GLU A 120 -23.38 -18.50 3.37
CA GLU A 120 -24.67 -18.04 2.83
C GLU A 120 -24.49 -17.18 1.57
N ILE A 121 -23.54 -16.24 1.57
CA ILE A 121 -23.27 -15.39 0.40
C ILE A 121 -22.71 -16.23 -0.75
N ALA A 122 -21.87 -17.22 -0.45
CA ALA A 122 -21.26 -18.10 -1.44
C ALA A 122 -22.27 -18.92 -2.24
N GLU A 123 -23.44 -19.21 -1.65
CA GLU A 123 -24.56 -19.92 -2.28
C GLU A 123 -25.48 -19.01 -3.11
N THR A 124 -25.30 -17.68 -3.04
CA THR A 124 -26.06 -16.74 -3.88
C THR A 124 -25.54 -16.70 -5.32
N GLU A 125 -26.31 -16.07 -6.22
CA GLU A 125 -25.89 -15.82 -7.61
C GLU A 125 -24.59 -15.00 -7.74
N TRP A 126 -24.18 -14.28 -6.69
CA TRP A 126 -22.96 -13.47 -6.67
C TRP A 126 -21.69 -14.27 -6.35
N GLY A 127 -21.88 -15.52 -5.93
CA GLY A 127 -20.83 -16.50 -5.63
C GLY A 127 -19.98 -16.17 -4.41
N ALA A 128 -18.99 -17.04 -4.17
CA ALA A 128 -18.08 -16.92 -3.02
C ALA A 128 -17.33 -15.58 -2.97
N PRO A 129 -17.30 -14.91 -1.81
CA PRO A 129 -16.45 -13.76 -1.59
C PRO A 129 -14.95 -14.05 -1.77
N THR A 130 -14.23 -13.04 -2.23
CA THR A 130 -12.77 -13.06 -2.43
C THR A 130 -12.02 -12.93 -1.11
N MET A 131 -10.72 -13.25 -1.10
CA MET A 131 -9.86 -13.04 0.07
C MET A 131 -9.91 -11.58 0.55
N PHE A 132 -9.84 -10.62 -0.39
CA PHE A 132 -9.83 -9.20 -0.02
C PHE A 132 -11.16 -8.72 0.57
N GLU A 133 -12.30 -9.19 0.07
CA GLU A 133 -13.61 -8.92 0.68
C GLU A 133 -13.68 -9.47 2.10
N VAL A 134 -13.25 -10.72 2.33
CA VAL A 134 -13.21 -11.34 3.67
C VAL A 134 -12.30 -10.56 4.62
N SER A 135 -11.09 -10.18 4.20
CA SER A 135 -10.16 -9.37 4.99
C SER A 135 -10.75 -7.99 5.33
N THR A 136 -11.43 -7.36 4.36
CA THR A 136 -12.07 -6.06 4.55
C THR A 136 -13.18 -6.16 5.61
N VAL A 137 -14.04 -7.18 5.53
CA VAL A 137 -15.11 -7.39 6.51
C VAL A 137 -14.56 -7.73 7.90
N LEU A 138 -13.51 -8.55 7.97
CA LEU A 138 -12.82 -8.86 9.21
C LEU A 138 -12.30 -7.59 9.91
N ALA A 139 -11.65 -6.69 9.16
CA ALA A 139 -11.17 -5.41 9.69
C ALA A 139 -12.32 -4.52 10.19
N LEU A 140 -13.41 -4.43 9.42
CA LEU A 140 -14.61 -3.69 9.84
C LEU A 140 -15.20 -4.23 11.15
N LEU A 141 -15.26 -5.55 11.32
CA LEU A 141 -15.74 -6.18 12.54
C LEU A 141 -14.80 -5.93 13.72
N TYR A 142 -13.48 -6.03 13.49
CA TYR A 142 -12.49 -5.77 14.52
C TYR A 142 -12.61 -4.34 15.07
N PHE A 143 -12.65 -3.35 14.17
CA PHE A 143 -12.81 -1.96 14.58
C PHE A 143 -14.20 -1.66 15.20
N ALA A 144 -15.27 -2.27 14.69
CA ALA A 144 -16.63 -1.96 15.16
C ALA A 144 -17.04 -2.69 16.44
N LYS A 145 -16.39 -3.81 16.80
CA LYS A 145 -16.79 -4.69 17.91
C LYS A 145 -15.71 -4.92 18.97
N VAL A 146 -14.44 -4.73 18.63
CA VAL A 146 -13.32 -5.04 19.53
C VAL A 146 -12.63 -3.78 20.01
N THR A 147 -12.20 -2.90 19.08
CA THR A 147 -11.29 -1.80 19.43
C THR A 147 -11.92 -0.41 19.45
N TYR A 148 -12.95 -0.13 18.65
CA TYR A 148 -13.70 1.14 18.66
C TYR A 148 -12.81 2.40 18.49
N PRO A 149 -11.98 2.49 17.43
CA PRO A 149 -11.06 3.62 17.26
C PRO A 149 -11.80 4.94 16.99
N ASP A 150 -11.17 6.06 17.32
CA ASP A 150 -11.63 7.40 16.96
C ASP A 150 -11.65 7.59 15.44
N PHE A 151 -10.62 7.08 14.76
CA PHE A 151 -10.47 7.15 13.31
C PHE A 151 -9.99 5.81 12.75
N VAL A 152 -10.43 5.51 11.52
CA VAL A 152 -9.93 4.38 10.75
C VAL A 152 -9.24 4.90 9.50
N VAL A 153 -7.91 4.78 9.44
CA VAL A 153 -7.12 5.03 8.23
C VAL A 153 -7.27 3.80 7.32
N TRP A 154 -7.86 4.00 6.14
CA TRP A 154 -8.49 2.94 5.36
C TRP A 154 -7.95 2.98 3.93
N GLU A 155 -6.99 2.11 3.60
CA GLU A 155 -6.38 2.05 2.28
C GLU A 155 -7.22 1.22 1.29
N THR A 156 -7.47 1.73 0.08
CA THR A 156 -8.05 0.94 -1.01
C THR A 156 -7.12 -0.17 -1.47
N GLY A 157 -7.67 -1.34 -1.81
CA GLY A 157 -6.90 -2.41 -2.46
C GLY A 157 -6.55 -2.07 -3.90
N LEU A 158 -7.56 -1.83 -4.73
CA LEU A 158 -7.42 -1.58 -6.15
C LEU A 158 -8.46 -0.58 -6.66
N GLY A 159 -8.00 0.43 -7.42
CA GLY A 159 -8.90 1.43 -8.00
C GLY A 159 -9.55 2.29 -6.92
N GLY A 160 -10.87 2.11 -6.73
CA GLY A 160 -11.64 2.80 -5.71
C GLY A 160 -13.13 2.51 -5.81
N ARG A 161 -13.74 2.78 -6.97
CA ARG A 161 -15.19 2.69 -7.21
C ARG A 161 -15.80 1.33 -6.84
N LEU A 162 -15.16 0.25 -7.28
CA LEU A 162 -15.60 -1.13 -7.07
C LEU A 162 -14.72 -1.90 -6.07
N ASP A 163 -13.89 -1.18 -5.32
CA ASP A 163 -13.05 -1.78 -4.29
C ASP A 163 -13.87 -2.14 -3.05
N SER A 164 -13.57 -3.28 -2.41
CA SER A 164 -14.29 -3.74 -1.21
C SER A 164 -14.34 -2.70 -0.10
N THR A 165 -13.29 -1.88 0.00
CA THR A 165 -13.18 -0.81 1.01
C THR A 165 -14.18 0.31 0.79
N ASN A 166 -14.75 0.45 -0.42
CA ASN A 166 -15.66 1.53 -0.79
C ASN A 166 -17.09 1.40 -0.27
N VAL A 167 -17.36 0.36 0.52
CA VAL A 167 -18.63 0.18 1.23
C VAL A 167 -18.86 1.24 2.32
N VAL A 168 -17.80 1.96 2.74
CA VAL A 168 -17.84 2.95 3.81
C VAL A 168 -18.23 4.35 3.31
N THR A 169 -18.70 5.21 4.21
CA THR A 169 -18.77 6.67 3.96
C THR A 169 -17.71 7.34 4.83
N PRO A 170 -16.61 7.83 4.24
CA PRO A 170 -15.53 8.43 5.02
C PRO A 170 -15.85 9.85 5.44
N ILE A 171 -15.05 10.36 6.37
CA ILE A 171 -15.04 11.77 6.76
C ILE A 171 -14.12 12.61 5.86
N VAL A 172 -13.13 11.98 5.23
CA VAL A 172 -12.27 12.57 4.20
C VAL A 172 -11.89 11.47 3.20
N SER A 173 -11.98 11.77 1.91
CA SER A 173 -11.41 10.92 0.85
C SER A 173 -10.06 11.49 0.40
N VAL A 174 -9.07 10.63 0.15
CA VAL A 174 -7.72 11.04 -0.26
C VAL A 174 -7.34 10.28 -1.53
N ILE A 175 -6.87 11.00 -2.55
CA ILE A 175 -6.37 10.41 -3.81
C ILE A 175 -4.94 10.90 -4.02
N THR A 176 -3.96 10.08 -3.66
CA THR A 176 -2.54 10.48 -3.64
C THR A 176 -2.03 10.85 -5.03
N ASN A 177 -2.20 9.96 -6.01
CA ASN A 177 -1.85 10.19 -7.40
C ASN A 177 -2.58 9.22 -8.35
N VAL A 178 -2.40 9.45 -9.65
CA VAL A 178 -2.84 8.56 -10.74
C VAL A 178 -1.64 8.30 -11.64
N GLY A 179 -1.46 7.03 -12.00
CA GLY A 179 -0.37 6.55 -12.84
C GLY A 179 -0.67 5.15 -13.37
N HIS A 180 0.23 4.59 -14.17
CA HIS A 180 0.05 3.33 -14.89
C HIS A 180 0.19 2.14 -13.95
N ASP A 181 -0.94 1.63 -13.47
CA ASP A 181 -0.98 0.40 -12.70
C ASP A 181 -2.34 -0.29 -12.85
N HIS A 182 -2.32 -1.62 -12.97
CA HIS A 182 -3.51 -2.46 -13.14
C HIS A 182 -4.44 -2.00 -14.29
N MET A 183 -3.87 -1.51 -15.39
CA MET A 183 -4.64 -1.00 -16.54
C MET A 183 -5.57 -2.04 -17.18
N GLU A 184 -5.19 -3.32 -17.13
CA GLU A 184 -6.04 -4.44 -17.58
C GLU A 184 -7.39 -4.54 -16.83
N ILE A 185 -7.50 -3.91 -15.65
CA ILE A 185 -8.69 -3.90 -14.79
C ILE A 185 -9.30 -2.50 -14.72
N LEU A 186 -8.46 -1.46 -14.58
CA LEU A 186 -8.90 -0.08 -14.33
C LEU A 186 -9.16 0.73 -15.60
N GLY A 187 -8.78 0.20 -16.77
CA GLY A 187 -8.91 0.86 -18.06
C GLY A 187 -7.57 1.20 -18.69
N ASP A 188 -7.61 1.53 -19.97
CA ASP A 188 -6.46 1.73 -20.85
C ASP A 188 -5.94 3.18 -20.89
N SER A 189 -6.48 4.07 -20.07
CA SER A 189 -6.09 5.48 -20.00
C SER A 189 -5.98 5.99 -18.56
N LEU A 190 -5.16 7.02 -18.36
CA LEU A 190 -5.04 7.70 -17.06
C LEU A 190 -6.38 8.30 -16.61
N THR A 191 -7.22 8.76 -17.54
CA THR A 191 -8.58 9.23 -17.24
C THR A 191 -9.44 8.11 -16.65
N ALA A 192 -9.45 6.92 -17.26
CA ALA A 192 -10.22 5.78 -16.73
C ALA A 192 -9.74 5.37 -15.33
N VAL A 193 -8.41 5.34 -15.12
CA VAL A 193 -7.82 5.07 -13.82
C VAL A 193 -8.21 6.14 -12.79
N ALA A 194 -8.24 7.42 -13.18
CA ALA A 194 -8.67 8.52 -12.32
C ALA A 194 -10.15 8.42 -11.95
N GLU A 195 -11.03 8.09 -12.90
CA GLU A 195 -12.47 7.88 -12.67
C GLU A 195 -12.74 6.71 -11.71
N GLU A 196 -11.98 5.61 -11.84
CA GLU A 196 -12.04 4.49 -10.89
C GLU A 196 -11.66 4.93 -9.47
N LYS A 197 -10.55 5.68 -9.31
CA LYS A 197 -10.14 6.18 -8.00
C LYS A 197 -11.12 7.22 -7.45
N ALA A 198 -11.66 8.09 -8.29
CA ALA A 198 -12.65 9.10 -7.91
C ALA A 198 -13.95 8.49 -7.35
N GLY A 199 -14.20 7.19 -7.58
CA GLY A 199 -15.32 6.47 -6.99
C GLY A 199 -15.35 6.41 -5.46
N ILE A 200 -14.25 6.75 -4.77
CA ILE A 200 -14.24 6.91 -3.30
C ILE A 200 -14.76 8.27 -2.83
N ILE A 201 -14.99 9.23 -3.74
CA ILE A 201 -15.54 10.55 -3.40
C ILE A 201 -17.03 10.39 -3.10
N LYS A 202 -17.43 10.72 -1.87
CA LYS A 202 -18.81 10.58 -1.39
C LYS A 202 -19.51 11.94 -1.26
N PRO A 203 -20.85 11.99 -1.40
CA PRO A 203 -21.59 13.25 -1.39
C PRO A 203 -21.28 14.13 -0.17
N GLY A 204 -20.86 15.37 -0.40
CA GLY A 204 -20.54 16.34 0.65
C GLY A 204 -19.29 16.06 1.49
N VAL A 205 -18.58 14.95 1.24
CA VAL A 205 -17.34 14.60 1.94
C VAL A 205 -16.16 15.30 1.25
N PRO A 206 -15.30 16.03 1.98
CA PRO A 206 -14.13 16.68 1.38
C PRO A 206 -13.15 15.66 0.79
N VAL A 207 -12.47 16.05 -0.30
CA VAL A 207 -11.46 15.25 -0.97
C VAL A 207 -10.13 15.99 -1.04
N VAL A 208 -9.04 15.31 -0.67
CA VAL A 208 -7.66 15.79 -0.82
C VAL A 208 -7.00 15.03 -1.96
N SER A 209 -6.34 15.72 -2.88
CA SER A 209 -5.64 15.04 -3.99
C SER A 209 -4.35 15.74 -4.41
N ALA A 210 -3.40 14.95 -4.91
CA ALA A 210 -2.15 15.42 -5.53
C ALA A 210 -1.94 14.81 -6.93
N VAL A 211 -3.03 14.60 -7.67
CA VAL A 211 -2.97 14.30 -9.11
C VAL A 211 -2.44 15.50 -9.89
N GLU A 212 -1.63 15.23 -10.92
CA GLU A 212 -0.86 16.28 -11.62
C GLU A 212 -1.21 16.40 -13.10
N GLN A 213 -1.62 15.32 -13.75
CA GLN A 213 -1.93 15.33 -15.18
C GLN A 213 -3.26 16.07 -15.43
N PRO A 214 -3.36 16.93 -16.46
CA PRO A 214 -4.57 17.72 -16.73
C PRO A 214 -5.85 16.88 -16.82
N GLU A 215 -5.79 15.73 -17.49
CA GLU A 215 -6.92 14.82 -17.67
C GLU A 215 -7.35 14.12 -16.37
N THR A 216 -6.40 13.82 -15.47
CA THR A 216 -6.70 13.20 -14.17
C THR A 216 -7.25 14.25 -13.21
N ILE A 217 -6.72 15.48 -13.23
CA ILE A 217 -7.26 16.63 -12.50
C ILE A 217 -8.72 16.88 -12.89
N GLU A 218 -9.04 16.88 -14.19
CA GLU A 218 -10.40 17.12 -14.66
C GLU A 218 -11.36 16.03 -14.18
N ALA A 219 -10.95 14.76 -14.24
CA ALA A 219 -11.74 13.65 -13.71
C ALA A 219 -12.04 13.80 -12.21
N ILE A 220 -11.05 14.18 -11.40
CA ILE A 220 -11.23 14.42 -9.96
C ILE A 220 -12.12 15.65 -9.71
N ARG A 221 -11.93 16.75 -10.44
CA ARG A 221 -12.76 17.98 -10.32
C ARG A 221 -14.23 17.69 -10.64
N LYS A 222 -14.48 17.00 -11.75
CA LYS A 222 -15.83 16.60 -12.16
C LYS A 222 -16.49 15.73 -11.10
N ALA A 223 -15.80 14.69 -10.62
CA ALA A 223 -16.34 13.81 -9.59
C ALA A 223 -16.62 14.55 -8.27
N ALA A 224 -15.73 15.46 -7.85
CA ALA A 224 -15.96 16.31 -6.68
C ALA A 224 -17.17 17.23 -6.86
N ALA A 225 -17.32 17.87 -8.02
CA ALA A 225 -18.47 18.72 -8.35
C ALA A 225 -19.79 17.94 -8.35
N ASP A 226 -19.82 16.77 -9.01
CA ASP A 226 -20.99 15.89 -9.08
C ASP A 226 -21.44 15.40 -7.69
N ARG A 227 -20.47 15.25 -6.77
CA ARG A 227 -20.70 14.85 -5.37
C ARG A 227 -20.88 16.05 -4.43
N LYS A 228 -20.78 17.28 -4.93
CA LYS A 228 -20.82 18.51 -4.11
C LYS A 228 -19.80 18.46 -2.96
N SER A 229 -18.63 17.93 -3.26
CA SER A 229 -17.51 17.75 -2.35
C SER A 229 -16.49 18.87 -2.52
N THR A 230 -15.99 19.43 -1.42
CA THR A 230 -14.87 20.37 -1.47
C THR A 230 -13.61 19.64 -1.89
N LEU A 231 -12.97 20.10 -2.97
CA LEU A 231 -11.68 19.59 -3.44
C LEU A 231 -10.54 20.45 -2.93
N TYR A 232 -9.59 19.81 -2.24
CA TYR A 232 -8.27 20.35 -1.94
C TYR A 232 -7.27 19.68 -2.87
N LEU A 233 -6.93 20.36 -3.96
CA LEU A 233 -5.97 19.86 -4.94
C LEU A 233 -4.59 20.52 -4.71
N MET A 234 -3.54 19.71 -4.76
CA MET A 234 -2.17 20.22 -4.69
C MET A 234 -1.88 21.16 -5.87
N GLN A 235 -1.09 22.21 -5.64
CA GLN A 235 -0.82 23.31 -6.56
C GLN A 235 -2.01 24.25 -6.85
N ASP A 236 -3.20 24.00 -6.26
CA ASP A 236 -4.35 24.90 -6.32
C ASP A 236 -4.73 25.38 -4.92
N GLN A 237 -5.15 24.48 -4.03
CA GLN A 237 -5.53 24.84 -2.65
C GLN A 237 -4.38 24.71 -1.65
N PHE A 238 -3.39 23.85 -1.91
CA PHE A 238 -2.26 23.65 -1.01
C PHE A 238 -1.00 23.26 -1.79
N ASN A 239 0.17 23.49 -1.20
CA ASN A 239 1.46 23.09 -1.75
C ASN A 239 2.48 22.78 -0.65
N TYR A 240 3.67 22.35 -1.08
CA TYR A 240 4.83 22.18 -0.22
C TYR A 240 6.10 22.67 -0.90
N GLU A 241 7.10 23.00 -0.09
CA GLU A 241 8.44 23.41 -0.53
C GLU A 241 9.48 22.55 0.20
N PRO A 242 10.31 21.77 -0.53
CA PRO A 242 11.44 21.06 0.07
C PRO A 242 12.47 22.04 0.64
N VAL A 243 12.92 21.79 1.87
CA VAL A 243 13.95 22.60 2.56
C VAL A 243 15.27 21.84 2.62
N ARG A 244 15.20 20.56 3.01
CA ARG A 244 16.35 19.67 3.18
C ARG A 244 15.97 18.27 2.72
N SER A 245 16.89 17.57 2.06
CA SER A 245 16.72 16.20 1.59
C SER A 245 18.02 15.42 1.80
N GLU A 246 18.13 14.76 2.95
CA GLU A 246 19.24 13.89 3.31
C GLU A 246 18.71 12.50 3.69
N LEU A 247 19.61 11.53 3.77
CA LEU A 247 19.25 10.17 4.16
C LEU A 247 18.66 10.18 5.58
N ASP A 248 17.46 9.61 5.71
CA ASP A 248 16.65 9.53 6.93
C ASP A 248 16.24 10.89 7.52
N GLU A 249 16.49 12.00 6.81
CA GLU A 249 16.15 13.36 7.24
C GLU A 249 15.71 14.21 6.04
N GLN A 250 14.40 14.43 5.90
CA GLN A 250 13.87 15.42 4.98
C GLN A 250 13.00 16.44 5.69
N THR A 251 13.00 17.67 5.20
CA THR A 251 12.25 18.79 5.77
C THR A 251 11.46 19.50 4.68
N LEU A 252 10.20 19.82 4.94
CA LEU A 252 9.36 20.66 4.07
C LEU A 252 8.71 21.84 4.82
N HIS A 253 8.40 22.89 4.06
CA HIS A 253 7.36 23.84 4.40
C HIS A 253 6.04 23.41 3.73
N PHE A 254 4.94 23.52 4.46
CA PHE A 254 3.59 23.26 3.94
C PHE A 254 2.79 24.56 3.93
N THR A 255 2.09 24.83 2.83
CA THR A 255 1.12 25.94 2.76
C THR A 255 -0.23 25.37 2.36
N GLY A 256 -1.21 25.48 3.26
CA GLY A 256 -2.61 25.15 2.98
C GLY A 256 -3.53 26.36 3.17
N PRO A 257 -4.83 26.21 2.91
CA PRO A 257 -5.79 27.31 2.99
C PRO A 257 -6.09 27.75 4.44
N PHE A 258 -5.75 26.91 5.43
CA PHE A 258 -6.06 27.16 6.84
C PHE A 258 -4.86 27.69 7.64
N ARG A 259 -3.64 27.26 7.30
CA ARG A 259 -2.38 27.75 7.87
C ARG A 259 -1.19 27.33 7.03
N ARG A 260 -0.07 28.03 7.23
CA ARG A 260 1.27 27.64 6.83
C ARG A 260 1.95 26.93 7.99
N ILE A 261 2.66 25.83 7.73
CA ILE A 261 3.39 25.05 8.71
C ILE A 261 4.83 24.94 8.25
N GLU A 262 5.77 25.41 9.05
CA GLU A 262 7.18 25.45 8.68
C GLU A 262 7.98 24.31 9.31
N GLN A 263 9.03 23.88 8.60
CA GLN A 263 10.02 22.91 9.10
C GLN A 263 9.41 21.60 9.59
N ILE A 264 8.55 20.97 8.78
CA ILE A 264 8.07 19.62 9.07
C ILE A 264 9.12 18.62 8.64
N ASP A 265 9.62 17.87 9.61
CA ASP A 265 10.60 16.82 9.39
C ASP A 265 9.92 15.46 9.20
N ILE A 266 10.42 14.70 8.23
CA ILE A 266 10.07 13.30 7.98
C ILE A 266 11.33 12.46 7.84
N THR A 267 11.23 11.17 8.15
CA THR A 267 12.36 10.22 8.04
C THR A 267 12.28 9.30 6.83
N LEU A 268 11.10 9.12 6.23
CA LEU A 268 10.95 8.36 4.99
C LEU A 268 11.74 9.03 3.87
N ASN A 269 12.55 8.26 3.14
CA ASN A 269 13.43 8.73 2.08
C ASN A 269 12.72 8.96 0.73
N GLY A 270 13.27 9.84 -0.10
CA GLY A 270 12.78 10.16 -1.45
C GLY A 270 11.88 11.39 -1.52
N ALA A 271 12.05 12.21 -2.57
CA ALA A 271 11.30 13.46 -2.77
C ALA A 271 9.77 13.26 -2.84
N HIS A 272 9.33 12.11 -3.37
CA HIS A 272 7.92 11.71 -3.38
C HIS A 272 7.32 11.59 -1.97
N GLN A 273 8.11 11.35 -0.93
CA GLN A 273 7.62 11.30 0.45
C GLN A 273 7.28 12.68 1.00
N LEU A 274 7.92 13.76 0.52
CA LEU A 274 7.51 15.12 0.84
C LEU A 274 6.11 15.42 0.28
N LYS A 275 5.81 14.92 -0.93
CA LYS A 275 4.48 14.98 -1.55
C LYS A 275 3.46 14.20 -0.73
N ASN A 276 3.75 12.95 -0.36
CA ASN A 276 2.87 12.13 0.48
C ASN A 276 2.64 12.78 1.86
N ALA A 277 3.69 13.36 2.46
CA ALA A 277 3.59 14.10 3.71
C ALA A 277 2.69 15.33 3.55
N ALA A 278 2.82 16.10 2.47
CA ALA A 278 1.95 17.25 2.19
C ALA A 278 0.47 16.85 2.02
N VAL A 279 0.19 15.71 1.38
CA VAL A 279 -1.17 15.15 1.27
C VAL A 279 -1.71 14.77 2.65
N ALA A 280 -0.89 14.11 3.49
CA ALA A 280 -1.27 13.78 4.86
C ALA A 280 -1.51 15.04 5.70
N LEU A 281 -0.64 16.05 5.60
CA LEU A 281 -0.78 17.34 6.28
C LEU A 281 -2.08 18.04 5.89
N MET A 282 -2.41 18.12 4.60
CA MET A 282 -3.67 18.70 4.13
C MET A 282 -4.87 17.91 4.66
N THR A 283 -4.78 16.58 4.69
CA THR A 283 -5.83 15.72 5.26
C THR A 283 -6.04 15.99 6.76
N LEU A 284 -4.95 16.08 7.52
CA LEU A 284 -4.98 16.43 8.95
C LEU A 284 -5.57 17.84 9.17
N GLU A 285 -5.26 18.80 8.32
CA GLU A 285 -5.86 20.14 8.39
C GLU A 285 -7.37 20.13 8.09
N VAL A 286 -7.84 19.29 7.16
CA VAL A 286 -9.28 19.06 6.95
C VAL A 286 -9.92 18.48 8.21
N LEU A 287 -9.28 17.51 8.86
CA LEU A 287 -9.77 16.95 10.12
C LEU A 287 -9.82 18.00 11.24
N ARG A 288 -8.78 18.82 11.37
CA ARG A 288 -8.73 19.94 12.31
C ARG A 288 -9.88 20.91 12.10
N GLN A 289 -10.13 21.28 10.85
CA GLN A 289 -11.11 22.32 10.52
C GLN A 289 -12.56 21.84 10.53
N TYR A 290 -12.84 20.67 9.95
CA TYR A 290 -14.21 20.18 9.77
C TYR A 290 -14.69 19.27 10.91
N TYR A 291 -13.76 18.68 11.67
CA TYR A 291 -14.06 17.69 12.71
C TYR A 291 -13.51 18.07 14.09
N ALA A 292 -12.99 19.30 14.24
CA ALA A 292 -12.44 19.82 15.50
C ALA A 292 -11.39 18.89 16.14
N VAL A 293 -10.59 18.22 15.32
CA VAL A 293 -9.48 17.37 15.79
C VAL A 293 -8.39 18.26 16.36
N VAL A 294 -8.06 18.06 17.63
CA VAL A 294 -7.03 18.80 18.35
C VAL A 294 -5.69 18.11 18.14
N MET A 295 -4.72 18.83 17.60
CA MET A 295 -3.37 18.33 17.36
C MET A 295 -2.38 19.34 17.90
N ASP A 296 -1.87 19.06 19.09
CA ASP A 296 -0.81 19.87 19.70
C ASP A 296 0.46 19.78 18.86
N GLU A 297 1.20 20.88 18.79
CA GLU A 297 2.30 21.06 17.84
C GLU A 297 3.43 20.01 18.01
N GLU A 298 3.82 19.70 19.26
CA GLU A 298 4.93 18.76 19.53
C GLU A 298 4.56 17.31 19.17
N PRO A 299 3.42 16.74 19.64
CA PRO A 299 2.98 15.42 19.19
C PRO A 299 2.72 15.33 17.69
N PHE A 300 2.17 16.37 17.09
CA PHE A 300 1.93 16.45 15.65
C PHE A 300 3.23 16.30 14.85
N ARG A 301 4.27 17.08 15.18
CA ARG A 301 5.58 17.01 14.53
C ARG A 301 6.28 15.68 14.77
N LYS A 302 6.22 15.17 16.01
CA LYS A 302 6.75 13.85 16.36
C LYS A 302 6.10 12.74 15.54
N GLY A 303 4.78 12.82 15.38
CA GLY A 303 3.99 11.92 14.55
C GLY A 303 4.48 11.86 13.12
N MET A 304 4.57 13.02 12.45
CA MET A 304 5.10 13.14 11.08
C MET A 304 6.51 12.58 10.96
N ARG A 305 7.41 12.90 11.91
CA ARG A 305 8.80 12.41 11.89
C ARG A 305 8.91 10.90 12.10
N SER A 306 8.06 10.33 12.95
CA SER A 306 8.08 8.91 13.34
C SER A 306 7.40 7.95 12.33
N ALA A 307 6.81 8.49 11.26
CA ALA A 307 6.22 7.69 10.19
C ALA A 307 7.26 6.74 9.58
N GLN A 308 6.90 5.47 9.54
CA GLN A 308 7.69 4.41 8.93
C GLN A 308 6.78 3.60 8.02
N TRP A 309 7.33 3.14 6.90
CA TRP A 309 6.59 2.34 5.94
C TRP A 309 7.51 1.27 5.35
N PRO A 310 7.37 0.02 5.81
CA PRO A 310 8.25 -1.07 5.37
C PRO A 310 8.25 -1.24 3.84
N GLY A 311 9.42 -1.59 3.29
CA GLY A 311 9.58 -1.86 1.85
C GLY A 311 9.46 -0.63 0.94
N ARG A 312 9.68 0.59 1.44
CA ARG A 312 9.82 1.81 0.63
C ARG A 312 11.12 2.51 1.01
N LEU A 313 12.12 2.41 0.13
CA LEU A 313 13.49 2.88 0.37
C LEU A 313 13.98 2.52 1.78
N GLU A 314 13.70 1.30 2.23
CA GLU A 314 14.01 0.82 3.58
C GLU A 314 15.42 0.23 3.62
N MET A 315 16.31 0.84 4.42
CA MET A 315 17.65 0.31 4.66
C MET A 315 17.59 -0.83 5.68
N VAL A 316 17.54 -2.08 5.21
CA VAL A 316 17.41 -3.27 6.08
C VAL A 316 18.75 -3.83 6.57
N SER A 317 19.86 -3.45 5.93
CA SER A 317 21.22 -3.79 6.38
C SER A 317 22.17 -2.65 6.10
N ARG A 318 23.11 -2.41 7.02
CA ARG A 318 24.20 -1.41 6.87
C ARG A 318 25.53 -2.02 6.44
N THR A 319 25.71 -3.33 6.59
CA THR A 319 26.97 -4.01 6.23
C THR A 319 26.70 -5.46 5.80
N PRO A 320 26.71 -5.76 4.48
CA PRO A 320 26.73 -4.80 3.38
C PRO A 320 25.45 -3.94 3.35
N ARG A 321 25.51 -2.77 2.70
CA ARG A 321 24.35 -1.86 2.62
C ARG A 321 23.30 -2.45 1.69
N MET A 322 22.08 -2.60 2.20
CA MET A 322 20.97 -3.21 1.46
C MET A 322 19.68 -2.42 1.64
N LEU A 323 19.15 -1.97 0.51
CA LEU A 323 17.93 -1.19 0.39
C LEU A 323 16.80 -2.04 -0.19
N LEU A 324 15.61 -1.96 0.39
CA LEU A 324 14.40 -2.59 -0.14
C LEU A 324 13.45 -1.52 -0.67
N ASP A 325 12.95 -1.69 -1.88
CA ASP A 325 11.91 -0.83 -2.43
C ASP A 325 10.92 -1.58 -3.32
N GLY A 326 9.62 -1.40 -3.08
CA GLY A 326 8.55 -2.08 -3.82
C GLY A 326 8.15 -1.46 -5.15
N ALA A 327 9.00 -0.63 -5.79
CA ALA A 327 8.79 -0.16 -7.15
C ALA A 327 8.53 -1.33 -8.11
N HIS A 328 7.41 -1.27 -8.84
CA HIS A 328 6.94 -2.34 -9.72
C HIS A 328 6.17 -1.84 -10.96
N ASN A 329 6.16 -0.52 -11.16
CA ASN A 329 5.58 0.19 -12.30
C ASN A 329 6.56 1.31 -12.73
N PRO A 330 6.42 1.86 -13.95
CA PRO A 330 7.35 2.86 -14.47
C PRO A 330 7.55 4.06 -13.54
N GLU A 331 6.46 4.64 -13.02
CA GLU A 331 6.52 5.82 -12.14
C GLU A 331 7.22 5.52 -10.79
N GLY A 332 7.01 4.31 -10.25
CA GLY A 332 7.70 3.86 -9.05
C GLY A 332 9.20 3.63 -9.30
N ALA A 333 9.56 3.08 -10.46
CA ALA A 333 10.95 2.86 -10.84
C ALA A 333 11.68 4.18 -11.13
N GLU A 334 11.01 5.15 -11.74
CA GLU A 334 11.49 6.52 -11.90
C GLU A 334 11.77 7.16 -10.54
N THR A 335 10.82 7.05 -9.63
CA THR A 335 10.93 7.56 -8.25
C THR A 335 12.10 6.93 -7.49
N LEU A 336 12.28 5.61 -7.62
CA LEU A 336 13.41 4.88 -7.03
C LEU A 336 14.73 5.35 -7.65
N ALA A 337 14.81 5.46 -8.98
CA ALA A 337 15.99 5.93 -9.68
C ALA A 337 16.39 7.36 -9.27
N GLU A 338 15.42 8.26 -9.11
CA GLU A 338 15.67 9.62 -8.62
C GLU A 338 16.21 9.62 -7.19
N ALA A 339 15.64 8.82 -6.29
CA ALA A 339 16.12 8.71 -4.92
C ALA A 339 17.56 8.17 -4.87
N LEU A 340 17.87 7.13 -5.65
CA LEU A 340 19.21 6.56 -5.76
C LEU A 340 20.24 7.59 -6.24
N ARG A 341 19.88 8.49 -7.17
CA ARG A 341 20.77 9.56 -7.65
C ARG A 341 20.94 10.71 -6.65
N SER A 342 19.88 11.06 -5.93
CA SER A 342 19.83 12.32 -5.15
C SER A 342 20.21 12.15 -3.69
N ILE A 343 19.88 11.03 -3.07
CA ILE A 343 20.00 10.82 -1.62
C ILE A 343 21.12 9.82 -1.29
N TYR A 344 21.28 8.79 -2.10
CA TYR A 344 22.23 7.71 -1.82
C TYR A 344 23.59 7.97 -2.47
N ARG A 345 24.66 7.76 -1.70
CA ARG A 345 26.04 7.71 -2.20
C ARG A 345 26.53 6.27 -2.21
N TYR A 346 27.17 5.85 -3.28
CA TYR A 346 27.72 4.51 -3.47
C TYR A 346 28.73 4.49 -4.62
N ASP A 347 29.67 3.55 -4.59
CA ASP A 347 30.63 3.32 -5.68
C ASP A 347 30.01 2.47 -6.79
N LYS A 348 29.42 1.32 -6.43
CA LYS A 348 28.64 0.48 -7.35
C LYS A 348 27.23 0.22 -6.85
N LEU A 349 26.31 0.06 -7.80
CA LEU A 349 24.92 -0.32 -7.55
C LEU A 349 24.66 -1.74 -8.02
N HIS A 350 24.33 -2.63 -7.10
CA HIS A 350 23.95 -4.01 -7.39
C HIS A 350 22.43 -4.16 -7.25
N LEU A 351 21.75 -4.49 -8.35
CA LEU A 351 20.31 -4.70 -8.36
C LEU A 351 19.95 -6.18 -8.26
N MET A 352 18.95 -6.49 -7.45
CA MET A 352 18.22 -7.75 -7.45
C MET A 352 16.75 -7.46 -7.76
N ILE A 353 16.23 -8.01 -8.85
CA ILE A 353 14.88 -7.71 -9.31
C ILE A 353 14.07 -8.98 -9.55
N ALA A 354 12.79 -8.92 -9.17
CA ALA A 354 11.79 -9.87 -9.63
C ALA A 354 10.47 -9.14 -9.85
N MET A 355 9.73 -9.51 -10.90
CA MET A 355 8.50 -8.80 -11.29
C MET A 355 7.34 -9.75 -11.53
N MET A 356 6.14 -9.20 -11.50
CA MET A 356 4.90 -9.89 -11.86
C MET A 356 4.66 -9.79 -13.37
N PRO A 357 4.14 -10.82 -14.08
CA PRO A 357 3.96 -10.81 -15.54
C PRO A 357 3.07 -9.68 -16.06
N THR A 358 2.12 -9.22 -15.24
CA THR A 358 1.13 -8.20 -15.62
C THR A 358 1.65 -6.77 -15.53
N LYS A 359 2.93 -6.57 -15.20
CA LYS A 359 3.54 -5.24 -15.02
C LYS A 359 4.31 -4.82 -16.28
N GLN A 360 4.50 -3.50 -16.44
CA GLN A 360 5.31 -2.96 -17.54
C GLN A 360 6.81 -3.11 -17.24
N HIS A 361 7.38 -4.27 -17.57
CA HIS A 361 8.79 -4.58 -17.29
C HIS A 361 9.76 -3.61 -17.95
N GLU A 362 9.58 -3.35 -19.24
CA GLU A 362 10.47 -2.48 -20.03
C GLU A 362 10.58 -1.06 -19.45
N GLY A 363 9.44 -0.46 -19.04
CA GLY A 363 9.44 0.85 -18.40
C GLY A 363 10.21 0.86 -17.08
N VAL A 364 10.03 -0.16 -16.23
CA VAL A 364 10.79 -0.31 -14.98
C VAL A 364 12.29 -0.45 -15.24
N LEU A 365 12.65 -1.34 -16.16
CA LEU A 365 14.05 -1.60 -16.51
C LEU A 365 14.74 -0.36 -17.08
N ARG A 366 14.06 0.42 -17.94
CA ARG A 366 14.61 1.66 -18.52
C ARG A 366 14.98 2.71 -17.49
N HIS A 367 14.28 2.79 -16.37
CA HIS A 367 14.63 3.74 -15.29
C HIS A 367 15.81 3.25 -14.43
N LEU A 368 15.92 1.93 -14.19
CA LEU A 368 16.86 1.36 -13.22
C LEU A 368 18.21 0.92 -13.83
N LEU A 369 18.20 0.29 -15.00
CA LEU A 369 19.42 -0.24 -15.63
C LEU A 369 20.49 0.82 -15.95
N PRO A 370 20.15 2.09 -16.28
CA PRO A 370 21.16 3.14 -16.41
C PRO A 370 21.99 3.37 -15.15
N LEU A 371 21.49 3.02 -13.96
CA LEU A 371 22.18 3.19 -12.68
C LEU A 371 22.95 1.96 -12.22
N ALA A 372 22.58 0.76 -12.67
CA ALA A 372 23.13 -0.50 -12.16
C ALA A 372 24.55 -0.81 -12.69
N ASP A 373 25.38 -1.42 -11.86
CA ASP A 373 26.67 -2.02 -12.25
C ASP A 373 26.57 -3.54 -12.41
N SER A 374 25.61 -4.17 -11.73
CA SER A 374 25.21 -5.55 -11.97
C SER A 374 23.73 -5.75 -11.71
N LEU A 375 23.16 -6.77 -12.35
CA LEU A 375 21.77 -7.18 -12.20
C LEU A 375 21.70 -8.68 -11.87
N ILE A 376 20.96 -9.01 -10.82
CA ILE A 376 20.51 -10.36 -10.51
C ILE A 376 19.01 -10.39 -10.76
N VAL A 377 18.58 -11.22 -11.71
CA VAL A 377 17.17 -11.48 -11.98
C VAL A 377 16.77 -12.75 -11.26
N THR A 378 15.70 -12.67 -10.47
CA THR A 378 15.21 -13.77 -9.66
C THR A 378 13.69 -13.89 -9.77
N GLU A 379 13.13 -14.81 -9.02
CA GLU A 379 11.72 -15.12 -8.96
C GLU A 379 11.22 -14.97 -7.52
N PRO A 380 10.14 -14.20 -7.26
CA PRO A 380 9.54 -14.24 -5.93
C PRO A 380 8.99 -15.64 -5.70
N ASP A 381 8.94 -16.08 -4.45
CA ASP A 381 8.07 -17.20 -4.12
C ASP A 381 6.64 -16.68 -4.27
N PHE A 382 6.01 -16.91 -5.42
CA PHE A 382 4.62 -16.61 -5.76
C PHE A 382 4.17 -17.36 -7.03
N PHE A 383 2.98 -17.94 -7.03
CA PHE A 383 2.52 -18.84 -8.09
C PHE A 383 2.25 -18.17 -9.46
N LYS A 384 2.10 -16.84 -9.53
CA LYS A 384 1.95 -16.10 -10.81
C LYS A 384 3.17 -15.25 -11.16
N LYS A 385 4.36 -15.63 -10.72
CA LYS A 385 5.60 -14.90 -11.00
C LYS A 385 5.95 -14.85 -12.49
N ALA A 386 6.70 -13.81 -12.90
CA ALA A 386 7.35 -13.81 -14.20
C ALA A 386 8.54 -14.77 -14.17
N ASP A 387 8.82 -15.36 -15.33
CA ASP A 387 9.97 -16.21 -15.55
C ASP A 387 11.26 -15.37 -15.53
N ALA A 388 12.26 -15.79 -14.74
CA ALA A 388 13.48 -15.03 -14.55
C ALA A 388 14.30 -14.89 -15.85
N ASP A 389 14.31 -15.92 -16.71
CA ASP A 389 15.04 -15.89 -17.98
C ASP A 389 14.42 -14.88 -18.94
N SER A 390 13.08 -14.87 -19.08
CA SER A 390 12.37 -13.89 -19.90
C SER A 390 12.62 -12.44 -19.44
N LEU A 391 12.60 -12.19 -18.13
CA LEU A 391 12.90 -10.87 -17.58
C LEU A 391 14.38 -10.48 -17.81
N ALA A 392 15.31 -11.44 -17.74
CA ALA A 392 16.71 -11.21 -18.06
C ALA A 392 16.95 -10.92 -19.54
N GLU A 393 16.23 -11.57 -20.45
CA GLU A 393 16.27 -11.25 -21.89
C GLU A 393 15.80 -9.82 -22.16
N MET A 394 14.68 -9.40 -21.55
CA MET A 394 14.20 -8.02 -21.64
C MET A 394 15.23 -7.02 -21.10
N ALA A 395 15.89 -7.35 -19.99
CA ALA A 395 16.96 -6.53 -19.43
C ALA A 395 18.17 -6.43 -20.38
N ARG A 396 18.60 -7.53 -20.98
CA ARG A 396 19.69 -7.55 -21.98
C ARG A 396 19.36 -6.72 -23.22
N ASN A 397 18.12 -6.82 -23.73
CA ASN A 397 17.67 -6.01 -24.85
C ASN A 397 17.70 -4.52 -24.52
N THR A 398 17.16 -4.15 -23.34
CA THR A 398 17.18 -2.76 -22.85
C THR A 398 18.61 -2.24 -22.68
N LEU A 399 19.53 -3.06 -22.16
CA LEU A 399 20.95 -2.71 -22.04
C LEU A 399 21.61 -2.47 -23.42
N GLY A 400 21.25 -3.29 -24.41
CA GLY A 400 21.68 -3.12 -25.80
C GLY A 400 21.22 -1.79 -26.40
N GLU A 401 19.95 -1.42 -26.21
CA GLU A 401 19.40 -0.11 -26.62
C GLU A 401 20.13 1.05 -25.95
N LEU A 402 20.50 0.89 -24.68
CA LEU A 402 21.22 1.88 -23.88
C LEU A 402 22.73 1.92 -24.16
N ASN A 403 23.27 1.04 -25.01
CA ASN A 403 24.72 0.84 -25.21
C ASN A 403 25.49 0.65 -23.90
N LYS A 404 24.88 -0.06 -22.92
CA LYS A 404 25.48 -0.31 -21.60
C LYS A 404 25.73 -1.80 -21.41
N THR A 405 26.88 -2.15 -20.87
CA THR A 405 27.22 -3.53 -20.52
C THR A 405 27.37 -3.65 -19.02
N ILE A 406 26.59 -4.54 -18.41
CA ILE A 406 26.67 -4.90 -16.99
C ILE A 406 26.64 -6.42 -16.86
N ASP A 407 27.07 -6.94 -15.72
CA ASP A 407 26.88 -8.35 -15.41
C ASP A 407 25.41 -8.66 -15.12
N VAL A 408 24.79 -9.55 -15.90
CA VAL A 408 23.41 -9.99 -15.75
C VAL A 408 23.38 -11.47 -15.39
N THR A 409 23.04 -11.76 -14.13
CA THR A 409 22.94 -13.12 -13.59
C THR A 409 21.47 -13.50 -13.41
N VAL A 410 21.12 -14.73 -13.79
CA VAL A 410 19.80 -15.30 -13.55
C VAL A 410 19.93 -16.33 -12.43
N GLU A 411 19.18 -16.14 -11.35
CA GLU A 411 19.11 -17.07 -10.23
C GLU A 411 17.66 -17.14 -9.73
N PRO A 412 16.86 -18.13 -10.18
CA PRO A 412 15.44 -18.23 -9.83
C PRO A 412 15.18 -18.40 -8.33
N ASN A 413 16.12 -18.97 -7.56
CA ASN A 413 15.97 -19.07 -6.13
C ASN A 413 16.32 -17.74 -5.46
N TRP A 414 15.32 -17.00 -4.97
CA TRP A 414 15.55 -15.69 -4.36
C TRP A 414 16.50 -15.71 -3.15
N LYS A 415 16.58 -16.81 -2.39
CA LYS A 415 17.52 -16.91 -1.26
C LYS A 415 18.96 -17.04 -1.76
N THR A 416 19.18 -17.84 -2.80
CA THR A 416 20.49 -17.94 -3.46
C THR A 416 20.86 -16.61 -4.12
N ALA A 417 19.93 -15.96 -4.83
CA ALA A 417 20.12 -14.65 -5.43
C ALA A 417 20.46 -13.57 -4.39
N LEU A 418 19.82 -13.59 -3.22
CA LEU A 418 20.13 -12.71 -2.10
C LEU A 418 21.54 -12.97 -1.54
N GLY A 419 21.97 -14.23 -1.48
CA GLY A 419 23.34 -14.62 -1.13
C GLY A 419 24.35 -14.02 -2.12
N LEU A 420 24.13 -14.21 -3.43
CA LEU A 420 24.96 -13.63 -4.48
C LEU A 420 25.00 -12.10 -4.43
N LEU A 421 23.86 -11.45 -4.18
CA LEU A 421 23.78 -10.01 -4.02
C LEU A 421 24.62 -9.53 -2.83
N THR A 422 24.52 -10.23 -1.70
CA THR A 422 25.28 -9.93 -0.48
C THR A 422 26.78 -10.07 -0.72
N GLU A 423 27.21 -11.14 -1.38
CA GLU A 423 28.63 -11.40 -1.68
C GLU A 423 29.23 -10.38 -2.65
N ARG A 424 28.44 -9.88 -3.61
CA ARG A 424 28.88 -8.87 -4.59
C ARG A 424 29.03 -7.48 -3.99
N THR A 425 28.28 -7.18 -2.93
CA THR A 425 28.17 -5.82 -2.41
C THR A 425 29.34 -5.51 -1.49
N GLY A 426 30.28 -4.70 -1.98
CA GLY A 426 31.39 -4.17 -1.21
C GLY A 426 30.96 -3.20 -0.11
N THR A 427 31.93 -2.72 0.66
CA THR A 427 31.69 -1.82 1.81
C THR A 427 31.09 -0.46 1.39
N ASP A 428 31.54 0.07 0.25
CA ASP A 428 31.11 1.37 -0.29
C ASP A 428 30.03 1.24 -1.37
N ASP A 429 29.60 0.01 -1.68
CA ASP A 429 28.57 -0.28 -2.67
C ASP A 429 27.16 -0.22 -2.05
N LEU A 430 26.14 -0.30 -2.91
CA LEU A 430 24.74 -0.38 -2.51
C LEU A 430 24.05 -1.55 -3.20
N ALA A 431 23.47 -2.45 -2.41
CA ALA A 431 22.51 -3.43 -2.89
C ALA A 431 21.09 -2.85 -2.87
N VAL A 432 20.31 -3.07 -3.93
CA VAL A 432 18.89 -2.73 -3.99
C VAL A 432 18.09 -3.95 -4.43
N VAL A 433 17.10 -4.32 -3.63
CA VAL A 433 16.11 -5.34 -3.97
C VAL A 433 14.80 -4.65 -4.35
N THR A 434 14.25 -4.96 -5.53
CA THR A 434 13.04 -4.29 -6.05
C THR A 434 12.21 -5.14 -7.03
N GLY A 435 11.15 -4.57 -7.59
CA GLY A 435 10.35 -5.14 -8.68
C GLY A 435 8.99 -5.70 -8.27
N THR A 436 8.82 -6.13 -7.01
CA THR A 436 7.53 -6.59 -6.49
C THR A 436 7.50 -6.64 -4.97
N LEU A 437 6.37 -6.24 -4.36
CA LEU A 437 6.16 -6.30 -2.92
C LEU A 437 6.28 -7.72 -2.34
N TYR A 438 6.02 -8.77 -3.14
CA TYR A 438 6.20 -10.16 -2.72
C TYR A 438 7.68 -10.49 -2.46
N LEU A 439 8.59 -10.03 -3.32
CA LEU A 439 10.02 -10.22 -3.10
C LEU A 439 10.50 -9.41 -1.91
N ILE A 440 10.01 -8.17 -1.77
CA ILE A 440 10.36 -7.30 -0.64
C ILE A 440 9.93 -7.94 0.68
N SER A 441 8.72 -8.48 0.74
CA SER A 441 8.20 -9.25 1.88
C SER A 441 9.15 -10.39 2.28
N ASP A 442 9.57 -11.20 1.32
CA ASP A 442 10.40 -12.38 1.53
C ASP A 442 11.80 -12.01 2.05
N VAL A 443 12.44 -11.07 1.35
CA VAL A 443 13.79 -10.62 1.71
C VAL A 443 13.77 -9.91 3.06
N ARG A 444 12.77 -9.05 3.32
CA ARG A 444 12.66 -8.34 4.59
C ARG A 444 12.51 -9.30 5.77
N SER A 445 11.57 -10.23 5.69
CA SER A 445 11.33 -11.21 6.76
C SER A 445 12.57 -12.08 7.02
N TRP A 446 13.26 -12.49 5.96
CA TRP A 446 14.48 -13.27 6.07
C TRP A 446 15.63 -12.50 6.70
N MET A 447 15.82 -11.25 6.29
CA MET A 447 16.89 -10.38 6.80
C MET A 447 16.69 -9.99 8.26
N LEU A 448 15.46 -9.68 8.67
CA LEU A 448 15.15 -9.20 10.02
C LEU A 448 14.94 -10.33 11.03
N TYR A 449 14.33 -11.46 10.61
CA TYR A 449 13.88 -12.51 11.54
C TYR A 449 14.37 -13.91 11.20
N ARG A 450 15.06 -14.11 10.06
CA ARG A 450 15.47 -15.44 9.58
C ARG A 450 14.29 -16.41 9.41
N LYS A 451 13.15 -15.89 8.95
CA LYS A 451 11.91 -16.65 8.71
C LYS A 451 11.34 -16.32 7.34
N ASP A 452 10.64 -17.29 6.77
CA ASP A 452 9.81 -17.05 5.60
C ASP A 452 8.63 -16.15 6.00
N SER A 453 8.23 -15.27 5.08
CA SER A 453 7.04 -14.43 5.21
C SER A 453 5.77 -15.28 5.07
N ASP A 454 4.66 -14.86 5.69
CA ASP A 454 3.39 -15.53 5.50
C ASP A 454 3.00 -15.47 4.03
N LYS A 455 2.75 -16.64 3.45
CA LYS A 455 2.32 -16.74 2.07
C LYS A 455 0.81 -16.65 2.02
N GLY A 456 0.31 -15.70 1.21
CA GLY A 456 -1.11 -15.48 1.06
C GLY A 456 -1.81 -16.55 0.22
N TRP A 457 -1.09 -17.56 -0.27
CA TRP A 457 -1.53 -18.63 -1.17
C TRP A 457 -1.28 -20.01 -0.60
#